data_AF-A0AAW4JFC8-F1
#
_entry.id   AF-A0AAW4JFC8-F1
#
_cell.length_a   1.000
_cell.length_b   1.000
_cell.length_c   1.000
_cell.angle_alpha   90.00
_cell.angle_beta   90.00
_cell.angle_gamma   90.00
#
_symmetry.space_group_name_H-M   'P 1'
#
loop_
_entity.id
_entity.type
_entity.pdbx_description
1 polymer ?
#
loop_
_entity_poly.entity_id
_entity_poly.type
_entity_poly.pdbx_seq_one_letter_code
_entity_poly.pdbx_strand_id
1 'polypeptide(L)'
;MSVPRRVLLVSVLLLAGCSGPAAVPATTPATVPATTPATVPATTSATEPAVPAACAERLETGRLPDWADAGFSGDTRVRHVFGTRGDIVAILFAYPLVHARDDGANNKILWVARPETGRSDPAQRTPLVITATRDGTDTPVVREVDGGPGPSIVDLPAAGCWRLRLDWSGRTDTMDLVYRPAPR
;
A
#
# COMPACT_ATOMS: atom_id res chain seq x y z
N MET A 1 41.46 21.69 10.33
CA MET A 1 40.98 22.61 11.39
C MET A 1 39.64 22.07 11.86
N SER A 2 39.48 21.81 13.17
CA SER A 2 38.33 21.07 13.70
C SER A 2 37.50 21.93 14.64
N VAL A 3 36.18 21.94 14.47
CA VAL A 3 35.23 22.40 15.51
C VAL A 3 34.04 21.42 15.55
N PRO A 4 33.91 20.58 16.58
CA PRO A 4 32.75 19.71 16.75
C PRO A 4 31.62 20.47 17.44
N ARG A 5 30.40 20.47 16.88
CA ARG A 5 29.24 21.10 17.52
C ARG A 5 28.24 20.04 17.99
N ARG A 6 28.41 19.59 19.24
CA ARG A 6 27.41 18.80 19.98
C ARG A 6 26.22 19.71 20.33
N VAL A 7 25.00 19.25 20.14
CA VAL A 7 23.77 19.83 20.72
C VAL A 7 22.90 18.67 21.24
N LEU A 8 22.20 18.90 22.36
CA LEU A 8 21.64 17.87 23.24
C LEU A 8 20.38 17.19 22.71
N LEU A 9 20.15 15.95 23.18
CA LEU A 9 18.80 15.39 23.32
C LEU A 9 18.01 16.21 24.35
N VAL A 10 16.74 16.49 24.05
CA VAL A 10 15.72 16.72 25.08
C VAL A 10 14.50 15.88 24.72
N SER A 11 14.22 14.87 25.55
CA SER A 11 12.98 14.08 25.46
C SER A 11 11.94 14.71 26.38
N VAL A 12 10.72 14.92 25.88
CA VAL A 12 9.57 15.34 26.71
C VAL A 12 8.55 14.21 26.70
N LEU A 13 8.43 13.49 27.82
CA LEU A 13 7.28 12.65 28.10
C LEU A 13 6.17 13.52 28.70
N LEU A 14 4.94 13.33 28.24
CA LEU A 14 3.73 13.88 28.86
C LEU A 14 2.81 12.72 29.25
N LEU A 15 2.51 12.63 30.55
CA LEU A 15 1.62 11.66 31.18
C LEU A 15 0.35 12.38 31.66
N ALA A 16 -0.80 12.01 31.10
CA ALA A 16 -2.15 12.09 31.68
C ALA A 16 -3.10 11.36 30.70
N GLY A 17 -4.05 10.51 31.08
CA GLY A 17 -4.56 10.19 32.41
C GLY A 17 -5.99 10.72 32.57
N CYS A 18 -6.99 9.85 32.47
CA CYS A 18 -8.29 9.94 33.15
C CYS A 18 -9.16 8.71 32.83
N SER A 19 -9.37 7.85 33.83
CA SER A 19 -10.38 6.79 33.82
C SER A 19 -11.71 7.32 34.37
N GLY A 20 -12.83 6.83 33.83
CA GLY A 20 -14.18 7.20 34.27
C GLY A 20 -15.05 5.95 34.51
N PRO A 21 -15.53 5.72 35.74
CA PRO A 21 -16.51 4.67 36.03
C PRO A 21 -17.94 5.23 36.05
N ALA A 22 -18.90 4.44 35.57
CA ALA A 22 -20.32 4.62 35.87
C ALA A 22 -21.04 3.27 35.87
N ALA A 23 -21.23 2.70 37.05
CA ALA A 23 -22.12 1.55 37.23
C ALA A 23 -23.58 2.02 37.22
N VAL A 24 -24.48 1.19 36.70
CA VAL A 24 -25.94 1.38 36.78
C VAL A 24 -26.53 0.12 37.42
N PRO A 25 -27.39 0.21 38.45
CA PRO A 25 -27.74 -0.93 39.29
C PRO A 25 -28.70 -1.92 38.62
N ALA A 26 -28.58 -3.18 39.00
CA ALA A 26 -29.53 -4.23 38.64
C ALA A 26 -30.88 -4.02 39.37
N THR A 27 -31.99 -4.31 38.67
CA THR A 27 -33.30 -4.52 39.30
C THR A 27 -33.96 -5.75 38.70
N THR A 28 -34.37 -6.69 39.56
CA THR A 28 -35.21 -7.87 39.28
C THR A 28 -36.35 -7.88 40.32
N PRO A 29 -37.41 -8.73 40.23
CA PRO A 29 -37.73 -9.75 39.22
C PRO A 29 -39.18 -9.66 38.65
N ALA A 30 -39.51 -10.48 37.63
CA ALA A 30 -40.89 -10.86 37.31
C ALA A 30 -40.98 -12.19 36.52
N THR A 31 -42.08 -12.91 36.66
CA THR A 31 -42.37 -14.24 36.04
C THR A 31 -43.89 -14.47 36.18
N VAL A 32 -44.61 -15.29 35.39
CA VAL A 32 -44.36 -16.36 34.39
C VAL A 32 -45.38 -16.13 33.22
N PRO A 33 -45.58 -16.98 32.17
CA PRO A 33 -44.90 -18.20 31.66
C PRO A 33 -44.64 -18.16 30.12
N ALA A 34 -44.44 -19.32 29.47
CA ALA A 34 -44.09 -19.47 28.05
C ALA A 34 -45.28 -19.50 27.07
N THR A 35 -45.09 -19.00 25.84
CA THR A 35 -45.76 -19.49 24.61
C THR A 35 -45.01 -19.09 23.32
N THR A 36 -44.93 -20.03 22.37
CA THR A 36 -44.67 -19.87 20.91
C THR A 36 -43.39 -19.15 20.41
N PRO A 37 -42.55 -19.81 19.56
CA PRO A 37 -41.52 -19.11 18.80
C PRO A 37 -42.14 -18.33 17.63
N ALA A 38 -42.11 -17.00 17.68
CA ALA A 38 -42.41 -16.14 16.53
C ALA A 38 -41.13 -15.91 15.71
N THR A 39 -41.14 -16.32 14.45
CA THR A 39 -40.04 -16.09 13.50
C THR A 39 -39.86 -14.59 13.27
N VAL A 40 -38.78 -14.01 13.79
CA VAL A 40 -38.36 -12.66 13.41
C VAL A 40 -37.71 -12.75 12.02
N PRO A 41 -38.22 -12.07 10.98
CA PRO A 41 -37.52 -12.00 9.72
C PRO A 41 -36.21 -11.24 9.93
N ALA A 42 -35.09 -11.90 9.64
CA ALA A 42 -33.79 -11.24 9.69
C ALA A 42 -33.79 -10.06 8.71
N THR A 43 -33.59 -8.85 9.24
CA THR A 43 -33.34 -7.68 8.40
C THR A 43 -31.98 -7.87 7.73
N THR A 44 -31.98 -8.29 6.48
CA THR A 44 -30.78 -8.30 5.64
C THR A 44 -30.31 -6.86 5.48
N SER A 45 -29.37 -6.43 6.32
CA SER A 45 -28.64 -5.18 6.11
C SER A 45 -27.94 -5.28 4.77
N ALA A 46 -28.42 -4.51 3.79
CA ALA A 46 -27.75 -4.41 2.50
C ALA A 46 -26.36 -3.84 2.73
N THR A 47 -25.33 -4.58 2.33
CA THR A 47 -23.95 -4.08 2.29
C THR A 47 -23.89 -2.96 1.26
N GLU A 48 -23.94 -1.71 1.72
CA GLU A 48 -23.67 -0.55 0.88
C GLU A 48 -22.27 -0.68 0.25
N PRO A 49 -22.07 -0.31 -1.03
CA PRO A 49 -20.74 -0.36 -1.63
C PRO A 49 -19.76 0.48 -0.81
N ALA A 50 -18.77 -0.18 -0.21
CA ALA A 50 -17.76 0.51 0.58
C ALA A 50 -17.06 1.56 -0.30
N VAL A 51 -17.10 2.82 0.15
CA VAL A 51 -16.33 3.91 -0.49
C VAL A 51 -14.88 3.43 -0.62
N PRO A 52 -14.27 3.46 -1.82
CA PRO A 52 -12.91 3.00 -1.99
C PRO A 52 -12.00 3.79 -1.04
N ALA A 53 -11.20 3.07 -0.25
CA ALA A 53 -10.34 3.69 0.75
C ALA A 53 -9.45 4.76 0.10
N ALA A 54 -9.22 5.87 0.81
CA ALA A 54 -8.30 6.92 0.40
C ALA A 54 -6.91 6.34 0.10
N CYS A 55 -6.13 7.02 -0.74
CA CYS A 55 -4.86 6.48 -1.22
C CYS A 55 -3.84 6.37 -0.07
N ALA A 56 -3.30 5.16 0.14
CA ALA A 56 -2.45 4.84 1.28
C ALA A 56 -1.29 3.90 0.87
N GLU A 57 -0.12 4.49 0.59
CA GLU A 57 1.10 3.74 0.26
C GLU A 57 1.53 2.83 1.42
N ARG A 58 1.51 1.52 1.18
CA ARG A 58 2.03 0.50 2.11
C ARG A 58 3.53 0.31 1.90
N LEU A 59 4.31 1.33 2.29
CA LEU A 59 5.77 1.30 2.20
C LEU A 59 6.37 0.37 3.26
N GLU A 60 7.10 -0.63 2.80
CA GLU A 60 7.89 -1.54 3.63
C GLU A 60 9.39 -1.28 3.46
N THR A 61 10.15 -1.52 4.54
CA THR A 61 11.62 -1.37 4.61
C THR A 61 12.31 -2.66 5.07
N GLY A 62 11.55 -3.74 5.21
CA GLY A 62 12.03 -5.06 5.60
C GLY A 62 12.86 -5.74 4.50
N ARG A 63 13.22 -7.01 4.75
CA ARG A 63 13.79 -7.86 3.71
C ARG A 63 12.73 -8.15 2.65
N LEU A 64 13.14 -8.21 1.39
CA LEU A 64 12.35 -8.83 0.34
C LEU A 64 12.09 -10.31 0.67
N PRO A 65 10.93 -10.87 0.26
CA PRO A 65 10.67 -12.30 0.32
C PRO A 65 11.47 -13.04 -0.77
N ASP A 66 11.74 -14.32 -0.53
CA ASP A 66 12.59 -15.21 -1.36
C ASP A 66 12.17 -15.30 -2.84
N TRP A 67 10.92 -15.00 -3.17
CA TRP A 67 10.43 -14.98 -4.56
C TRP A 67 10.70 -13.66 -5.29
N ALA A 68 11.10 -12.61 -4.55
CA ALA A 68 11.33 -11.25 -5.03
C ALA A 68 12.79 -10.79 -4.93
N ASP A 69 13.65 -11.52 -4.21
CA ASP A 69 15.06 -11.17 -3.99
C ASP A 69 16.03 -11.83 -4.98
N ALA A 70 15.51 -12.59 -5.96
CA ALA A 70 16.30 -13.17 -7.03
C ALA A 70 17.14 -12.11 -7.78
N GLY A 71 18.46 -12.30 -7.79
CA GLY A 71 19.42 -11.37 -8.39
C GLY A 71 19.97 -10.29 -7.45
N PHE A 72 19.46 -10.19 -6.22
CA PHE A 72 20.10 -9.42 -5.15
C PHE A 72 21.27 -10.21 -4.54
N SER A 73 22.18 -9.52 -3.85
CA SER A 73 23.24 -10.13 -3.06
C SER A 73 23.43 -9.39 -1.74
N GLY A 74 23.78 -10.12 -0.67
CA GLY A 74 23.94 -9.54 0.67
C GLY A 74 22.62 -9.27 1.39
N ASP A 75 22.45 -8.08 1.96
CA ASP A 75 21.23 -7.71 2.70
C ASP A 75 20.12 -7.23 1.74
N THR A 76 19.02 -7.98 1.71
CA THR A 76 17.85 -7.74 0.85
C THR A 76 16.86 -6.72 1.45
N ARG A 77 17.29 -5.91 2.43
CA ARG A 77 16.50 -4.80 2.97
C ARG A 77 16.48 -3.62 2.01
N VAL A 78 15.33 -3.36 1.42
CA VAL A 78 15.13 -2.25 0.47
C VAL A 78 13.69 -1.73 0.61
N ARG A 79 13.49 -0.46 0.26
CA ARG A 79 12.14 0.14 0.22
C ARG A 79 11.32 -0.53 -0.88
N HIS A 80 10.15 -1.05 -0.52
CA HIS A 80 9.26 -1.70 -1.47
C HIS A 80 7.79 -1.53 -1.08
N VAL A 81 6.90 -1.72 -2.05
CA VAL A 81 5.44 -1.68 -1.87
C VAL A 81 4.86 -2.93 -2.50
N PHE A 82 4.12 -3.72 -1.72
CA PHE A 82 3.37 -4.86 -2.25
C PHE A 82 2.08 -4.40 -2.92
N GLY A 83 1.72 -5.10 -4.00
CA GLY A 83 0.35 -5.12 -4.48
C GLY A 83 -0.61 -5.63 -3.40
N THR A 84 -1.87 -5.25 -3.50
CA THR A 84 -2.93 -5.53 -2.53
C THR A 84 -3.15 -7.03 -2.36
N ARG A 85 -2.97 -7.81 -3.43
CA ARG A 85 -2.98 -9.29 -3.39
C ARG A 85 -1.60 -9.92 -3.16
N GLY A 86 -0.54 -9.13 -3.13
CA GLY A 86 0.83 -9.61 -2.99
C GLY A 86 1.31 -10.41 -4.21
N ASP A 87 0.68 -10.21 -5.37
CA ASP A 87 1.00 -10.86 -6.64
C ASP A 87 2.21 -10.22 -7.33
N ILE A 88 2.53 -8.98 -6.96
CA ILE A 88 3.64 -8.19 -7.47
C ILE A 88 4.19 -7.28 -6.35
N VAL A 89 5.47 -6.94 -6.43
CA VAL A 89 6.13 -5.95 -5.57
C VAL A 89 6.83 -4.90 -6.42
N ALA A 90 6.68 -3.63 -6.04
CA ALA A 90 7.44 -2.52 -6.57
C ALA A 90 8.62 -2.24 -5.65
N ILE A 91 9.84 -2.49 -6.12
CA ILE A 91 11.08 -2.24 -5.38
C ILE A 91 11.58 -0.84 -5.77
N LEU A 92 11.63 0.05 -4.78
CA LEU A 92 11.86 1.49 -4.97
C LEU A 92 13.36 1.82 -4.85
N PHE A 93 14.09 1.67 -5.96
CA PHE A 93 15.49 2.07 -6.04
C PHE A 93 15.66 3.59 -5.92
N ALA A 94 14.73 4.35 -6.48
CA ALA A 94 14.57 5.77 -6.18
C ALA A 94 13.50 5.96 -5.09
N TYR A 95 13.83 6.66 -4.01
CA TYR A 95 12.83 7.11 -3.02
C TYR A 95 13.33 8.37 -2.28
N PRO A 96 12.47 9.39 -2.08
CA PRO A 96 11.08 9.45 -2.52
C PRO A 96 10.94 9.42 -4.05
N LEU A 97 9.79 8.93 -4.52
CA LEU A 97 9.38 9.19 -5.89
C LEU A 97 9.03 10.68 -5.99
N VAL A 98 9.38 11.34 -7.08
CA VAL A 98 9.30 12.81 -7.20
C VAL A 98 8.80 13.21 -8.59
N HIS A 99 7.91 14.19 -8.63
CA HIS A 99 7.41 14.84 -9.84
C HIS A 99 8.23 16.11 -10.17
N ALA A 100 8.44 16.36 -11.47
CA ALA A 100 9.15 17.54 -12.02
C ALA A 100 10.57 17.72 -11.47
N ARG A 101 11.39 16.67 -11.62
CA ARG A 101 12.80 16.64 -11.21
C ARG A 101 13.68 17.40 -12.23
N ASP A 102 14.66 18.12 -11.74
CA ASP A 102 15.68 18.86 -12.50
C ASP A 102 17.12 18.35 -12.24
N ASP A 103 17.30 17.52 -11.22
CA ASP A 103 18.57 16.91 -10.77
C ASP A 103 19.09 15.77 -11.66
N GLY A 104 18.35 15.39 -12.70
CA GLY A 104 18.67 14.25 -13.57
C GLY A 104 18.45 12.87 -12.94
N ALA A 105 17.92 12.80 -11.70
CA ALA A 105 17.52 11.54 -11.10
C ALA A 105 16.22 11.01 -11.74
N ASN A 106 16.05 9.69 -11.71
CA ASN A 106 14.90 9.00 -12.29
C ASN A 106 14.05 8.30 -11.23
N ASN A 107 12.74 8.17 -11.47
CA ASN A 107 11.85 7.35 -10.65
C ASN A 107 12.05 5.86 -10.96
N LYS A 108 13.23 5.32 -10.60
CA LYS A 108 13.61 3.94 -10.88
C LYS A 108 12.87 2.95 -9.96
N ILE A 109 12.07 2.08 -10.57
CA ILE A 109 11.31 1.02 -9.90
C ILE A 109 11.63 -0.32 -10.58
N LEU A 110 11.90 -1.35 -9.78
CA LEU A 110 11.96 -2.74 -10.25
C LEU A 110 10.66 -3.44 -9.84
N TRP A 111 9.90 -3.87 -10.84
CA TRP A 111 8.67 -4.65 -10.64
C TRP A 111 9.01 -6.14 -10.64
N VAL A 112 8.69 -6.85 -9.56
CA VAL A 112 8.85 -8.31 -9.51
C VAL A 112 7.49 -8.94 -9.27
N ALA A 113 7.01 -9.70 -10.25
CA ALA A 113 5.79 -10.47 -10.12
C ALA A 113 6.09 -11.83 -9.49
N ARG A 114 5.26 -12.23 -8.52
CA ARG A 114 5.34 -13.54 -7.87
C ARG A 114 5.22 -14.66 -8.90
N PRO A 115 6.09 -15.68 -8.90
CA PRO A 115 5.94 -16.85 -9.76
C PRO A 115 4.60 -17.56 -9.52
N GLU A 116 3.98 -18.08 -10.58
CA GLU A 116 2.78 -18.91 -10.45
C GLU A 116 3.14 -20.34 -10.04
N THR A 117 2.51 -20.84 -8.99
CA THR A 117 2.75 -22.19 -8.49
C THR A 117 2.27 -23.24 -9.49
N GLY A 118 3.12 -24.22 -9.82
CA GLY A 118 2.77 -25.33 -10.71
C GLY A 118 2.91 -25.04 -12.22
N ARG A 119 3.38 -23.85 -12.62
CA ARG A 119 3.67 -23.52 -14.03
C ARG A 119 5.17 -23.67 -14.29
N SER A 120 5.55 -24.67 -15.09
CA SER A 120 6.96 -24.98 -15.41
C SER A 120 7.53 -24.20 -16.59
N ASP A 121 6.65 -23.65 -17.43
CA ASP A 121 7.00 -22.85 -18.62
C ASP A 121 6.76 -21.37 -18.28
N PRO A 122 7.69 -20.43 -18.56
CA PRO A 122 7.46 -19.02 -18.31
C PRO A 122 6.25 -18.54 -19.13
N ALA A 123 5.22 -18.08 -18.42
CA ALA A 123 4.04 -17.49 -19.06
C ALA A 123 4.47 -16.41 -20.05
N GLN A 124 3.75 -16.33 -21.18
CA GLN A 124 4.05 -15.37 -22.25
C GLN A 124 4.07 -13.96 -21.66
N ARG A 125 5.24 -13.30 -21.69
CA ARG A 125 5.41 -11.98 -21.08
C ARG A 125 4.74 -10.93 -21.96
N THR A 126 3.66 -10.34 -21.46
CA THR A 126 3.13 -9.09 -22.01
C THR A 126 3.82 -7.92 -21.32
N PRO A 127 3.73 -6.69 -21.86
CA PRO A 127 4.02 -5.49 -21.08
C PRO A 127 3.25 -5.48 -19.75
N LEU A 128 3.83 -4.80 -18.75
CA LEU A 128 3.12 -4.44 -17.53
C LEU A 128 2.45 -3.09 -17.79
N VAL A 129 1.13 -3.11 -17.94
CA VAL A 129 0.32 -1.90 -18.09
C VAL A 129 0.01 -1.36 -16.70
N ILE A 130 0.26 -0.07 -16.51
CA ILE A 130 0.06 0.65 -15.26
C ILE A 130 -0.97 1.75 -15.52
N THR A 131 -2.18 1.55 -15.04
CA THR A 131 -3.24 2.57 -15.04
C THR A 131 -3.22 3.28 -13.69
N ALA A 132 -2.62 4.48 -13.64
CA ALA A 132 -2.44 5.27 -12.43
C ALA A 132 -3.49 6.39 -12.32
N THR A 133 -4.25 6.41 -11.23
CA THR A 133 -5.23 7.46 -10.92
C THR A 133 -4.80 8.18 -9.64
N ARG A 134 -4.72 9.52 -9.67
CA ARG A 134 -4.33 10.31 -8.50
C ARG A 134 -5.52 10.43 -7.55
N ASP A 135 -5.25 10.39 -6.25
CA ASP A 135 -6.30 10.63 -5.25
C ASP A 135 -6.98 12.00 -5.46
N GLY A 136 -8.29 12.04 -5.24
CA GLY A 136 -9.14 13.19 -5.55
C GLY A 136 -9.28 13.53 -7.04
N THR A 137 -8.98 12.60 -7.96
CA THR A 137 -9.21 12.76 -9.42
C THR A 137 -9.71 11.47 -10.06
N ASP A 138 -10.48 11.60 -11.15
CA ASP A 138 -11.01 10.45 -11.92
C ASP A 138 -10.28 10.22 -13.25
N THR A 139 -9.26 11.02 -13.58
CA THR A 139 -8.52 10.94 -14.86
C THR A 139 -7.33 9.98 -14.72
N PRO A 140 -7.35 8.80 -15.35
CA PRO A 140 -6.22 7.88 -15.31
C PRO A 140 -5.08 8.34 -16.23
N VAL A 141 -3.87 7.93 -15.87
CA VAL A 141 -2.65 8.08 -16.67
C VAL A 141 -2.08 6.69 -16.91
N VAL A 142 -1.85 6.33 -18.18
CA VAL A 142 -1.27 5.03 -18.53
C VAL A 142 0.26 5.15 -18.64
N ARG A 143 0.95 4.15 -18.11
CA ARG A 143 2.38 3.85 -18.33
C ARG A 143 2.52 2.37 -18.66
N GLU A 144 3.56 2.01 -19.39
CA GLU A 144 3.87 0.62 -19.70
C GLU A 144 5.33 0.32 -19.35
N VAL A 145 5.59 -0.92 -18.93
CA VAL A 145 6.95 -1.47 -18.84
C VAL A 145 7.07 -2.58 -19.88
N ASP A 146 7.87 -2.33 -20.90
CA ASP A 146 8.11 -3.26 -22.01
C ASP A 146 8.67 -4.60 -21.50
N GLY A 147 8.18 -5.70 -22.06
CA GLY A 147 8.60 -7.05 -21.66
C GLY A 147 8.07 -7.52 -20.30
N GLY A 148 7.23 -6.73 -19.63
CA GLY A 148 6.51 -7.11 -18.41
C GLY A 148 7.12 -6.57 -17.12
N PRO A 149 6.75 -7.13 -15.96
CA PRO A 149 7.36 -6.79 -14.69
C PRO A 149 8.90 -6.94 -14.75
N GLY A 150 9.59 -5.81 -14.56
CA GLY A 150 11.04 -5.71 -14.67
C GLY A 150 11.55 -4.32 -14.24
N PRO A 151 12.82 -3.98 -14.53
CA PRO A 151 13.38 -2.67 -14.23
C PRO A 151 12.75 -1.59 -15.12
N SER A 152 12.39 -0.44 -14.53
CA SER A 152 11.67 0.63 -15.20
C SER A 152 12.02 2.02 -14.67
N ILE A 153 11.63 3.05 -15.42
CA ILE A 153 11.48 4.43 -14.93
C ILE A 153 10.00 4.78 -15.09
N VAL A 154 9.34 5.19 -14.01
CA VAL A 154 7.91 5.51 -14.03
C VAL A 154 7.68 6.93 -13.53
N ASP A 155 7.36 7.84 -14.44
CA ASP A 155 7.09 9.25 -14.11
C ASP A 155 5.59 9.57 -14.24
N LEU A 156 4.99 10.03 -13.15
CA LEU A 156 3.58 10.47 -13.10
C LEU A 156 3.49 12.00 -13.15
N PRO A 157 2.48 12.57 -13.83
CA PRO A 157 2.45 13.99 -14.22
C PRO A 157 2.07 14.98 -13.10
N ALA A 158 2.03 14.52 -11.85
CA ALA A 158 1.87 15.38 -10.69
C ALA A 158 2.37 14.68 -9.41
N ALA A 159 2.77 15.49 -8.43
CA ALA A 159 2.87 15.04 -7.05
C ALA A 159 1.48 14.65 -6.49
N GLY A 160 1.47 13.77 -5.50
CA GLY A 160 0.28 13.24 -4.86
C GLY A 160 0.43 11.75 -4.51
N CYS A 161 -0.60 11.19 -3.88
CA CYS A 161 -0.75 9.74 -3.79
C CYS A 161 -1.49 9.24 -5.04
N TRP A 162 -1.00 8.16 -5.63
CA TRP A 162 -1.50 7.57 -6.87
C TRP A 162 -1.87 6.11 -6.63
N ARG A 163 -3.11 5.74 -6.97
CA ARG A 163 -3.55 4.36 -7.04
C ARG A 163 -3.22 3.80 -8.40
N LEU A 164 -2.36 2.79 -8.44
CA LEU A 164 -1.97 2.06 -9.63
C LEU A 164 -2.78 0.78 -9.70
N ARG A 165 -3.55 0.62 -10.78
CA ARG A 165 -3.97 -0.70 -11.26
C ARG A 165 -2.88 -1.20 -12.21
N LEU A 166 -2.43 -2.42 -11.96
CA LEU A 166 -1.39 -3.12 -12.69
C LEU A 166 -2.03 -4.28 -13.44
N ASP A 167 -1.66 -4.50 -14.71
CA ASP A 167 -2.15 -5.60 -15.54
C ASP A 167 -0.98 -6.18 -16.37
N TRP A 168 -0.73 -7.50 -16.30
CA TRP A 168 0.35 -8.19 -17.03
C TRP A 168 0.07 -9.70 -17.17
N SER A 169 0.33 -10.30 -18.33
CA SER A 169 0.22 -11.76 -18.58
C SER A 169 -1.09 -12.40 -18.09
N GLY A 170 -2.22 -11.69 -18.21
CA GLY A 170 -3.54 -12.14 -17.72
C GLY A 170 -3.77 -12.00 -16.21
N ARG A 171 -2.77 -11.52 -15.48
CA ARG A 171 -2.84 -11.14 -14.06
C ARG A 171 -3.03 -9.64 -13.92
N THR A 172 -3.40 -9.24 -12.72
CA THR A 172 -3.50 -7.83 -12.31
C THR A 172 -3.03 -7.71 -10.85
N ASP A 173 -2.76 -6.50 -10.32
CA ASP A 173 -2.76 -6.18 -8.88
C ASP A 173 -3.04 -4.67 -8.70
N THR A 174 -3.21 -4.20 -7.47
CA THR A 174 -3.36 -2.77 -7.16
C THR A 174 -2.42 -2.35 -6.06
N MET A 175 -1.76 -1.20 -6.20
CA MET A 175 -0.96 -0.59 -5.12
C MET A 175 -1.08 0.93 -5.16
N ASP A 176 -0.79 1.56 -4.02
CA ASP A 176 -0.77 3.01 -3.89
C ASP A 176 0.70 3.47 -3.75
N LEU A 177 1.13 4.47 -4.53
CA LEU A 177 2.48 5.06 -4.52
C LEU A 177 2.42 6.57 -4.32
N VAL A 178 3.37 7.15 -3.56
CA VAL A 178 3.44 8.59 -3.28
C VAL A 178 4.56 9.28 -4.05
N TYR A 179 4.18 10.20 -4.95
CA TYR A 179 5.09 11.12 -5.62
C TYR A 179 5.12 12.45 -4.86
N ARG A 180 6.31 12.87 -4.43
CA ARG A 180 6.55 14.18 -3.81
C ARG A 180 6.73 15.26 -4.87
N PRO A 181 6.48 16.55 -4.57
CA PRO A 181 7.01 17.63 -5.39
C PRO A 181 8.54 17.63 -5.32
N ALA A 182 9.21 18.15 -6.35
CA ALA A 182 10.64 18.42 -6.27
C ALA A 182 10.97 19.36 -5.09
N PRO A 183 12.17 19.22 -4.49
CA PRO A 183 12.70 20.24 -3.58
C PRO A 183 12.70 21.62 -4.25
N ARG A 184 12.63 22.67 -3.43
CA ARG A 184 12.88 24.06 -3.84
C ARG A 184 14.24 24.51 -3.32
#